data_AF-A0A2H3DH65-F1
#
_entry.id   AF-A0A2H3DH65-F1
#
_cell.length_a   1.000
_cell.length_b   1.000
_cell.length_c   1.000
_cell.angle_alpha   90.00
_cell.angle_beta   90.00
_cell.angle_gamma   90.00
#
_symmetry.space_group_name_H-M   'P 1'
#
loop_
_entity.id
_entity.type
_entity.pdbx_description
1 polymer ?
#
loop_
_entity_poly.entity_id
_entity_poly.type
_entity_poly.pdbx_seq_one_letter_code
_entity_poly.pdbx_strand_id
1 'polypeptide(L)'
;TRANILKTSYSLIDNADILPGDSIIIYFAGNGARYDTEEYHHNLVPLEVSVASIRPLNILCPLHHAARDNNGTKILDISVREIEAIFTQFSLEKGHKIMLILDCGHPRMRIRG
;
A
#
# COMPACT_ATOMS: atom_id res chain seq x y z
N THR A 1 4.40 6.44 -10.42
CA THR A 1 4.92 5.06 -10.61
C THR A 1 4.91 4.35 -9.25
N ARG A 2 4.95 3.00 -9.21
CA ARG A 2 5.04 2.24 -7.94
C ARG A 2 6.24 2.70 -7.10
N ALA A 3 7.40 2.79 -7.74
CA ALA A 3 8.65 3.20 -7.11
C ALA A 3 8.56 4.59 -6.48
N ASN A 4 7.94 5.56 -7.16
CA ASN A 4 7.82 6.92 -6.62
C ASN A 4 6.90 6.96 -5.39
N ILE A 5 5.80 6.21 -5.39
CA ILE A 5 4.88 6.15 -4.24
C ILE A 5 5.63 5.61 -3.02
N LEU A 6 6.25 4.43 -3.15
CA LEU A 6 7.00 3.81 -2.04
C LEU A 6 8.18 4.66 -1.58
N LYS A 7 9.00 5.16 -2.53
CA LYS A 7 10.15 6.01 -2.20
C LYS A 7 9.71 7.26 -1.43
N THR A 8 8.63 7.90 -1.87
CA THR A 8 8.10 9.08 -1.19
C THR A 8 7.61 8.71 0.21
N SER A 9 6.85 7.63 0.35
CA SER A 9 6.35 7.19 1.66
C SER A 9 7.48 6.87 2.65
N TYR A 10 8.53 6.16 2.22
CA TYR A 10 9.71 5.91 3.07
C TYR A 10 10.47 7.20 3.39
N SER A 11 10.62 8.12 2.42
CA SER A 11 11.30 9.39 2.68
C SER A 11 10.60 10.26 3.72
N LEU A 12 9.28 10.12 3.90
CA LEU A 12 8.55 10.81 4.97
C LEU A 12 8.92 10.28 6.36
N ILE A 13 9.18 8.97 6.47
CA ILE A 13 9.62 8.35 7.72
C ILE A 13 11.00 8.89 8.11
N ASP A 14 11.92 8.97 7.15
CA ASP A 14 13.31 9.39 7.40
C ASP A 14 13.48 10.92 7.44
N ASN A 15 12.43 11.70 7.16
CA ASN A 15 12.53 13.15 7.10
C ASN A 15 12.72 13.74 8.50
N ALA A 16 13.89 14.34 8.77
CA ALA A 16 14.23 14.95 10.04
C ALA A 16 13.41 16.21 10.37
N ASP A 17 12.85 16.87 9.36
CA ASP A 17 12.03 18.08 9.54
C ASP A 17 10.61 17.74 10.03
N ILE A 18 10.20 16.47 9.91
CA ILE A 18 8.94 15.97 10.47
C ILE A 18 9.24 15.49 11.90
N LEU A 19 8.69 16.19 12.87
CA LEU A 19 8.97 15.95 14.29
C LEU A 19 7.88 15.08 14.93
N PRO A 20 8.22 14.34 16.01
CA PRO A 20 7.23 13.61 16.78
C PRO A 20 6.09 14.51 17.28
N GLY A 21 4.86 14.16 16.92
CA GLY A 21 3.66 14.89 17.34
C GLY A 21 3.13 15.93 16.35
N ASP A 22 3.80 16.12 15.21
CA ASP A 22 3.29 16.88 14.07
C ASP A 22 2.02 16.22 13.50
N SER A 23 1.11 17.04 13.00
CA SER A 23 -0.11 16.57 12.34
C SER A 23 0.15 16.36 10.86
N ILE A 24 0.03 15.12 10.39
CA ILE A 24 0.37 14.74 9.02
C ILE A 24 -0.88 14.23 8.32
N ILE A 25 -1.18 14.78 7.14
CA ILE A 25 -2.25 14.31 6.27
C ILE A 25 -1.61 13.76 5.00
N ILE A 26 -1.88 12.49 4.71
CA ILE A 26 -1.47 11.85 3.46
C ILE A 26 -2.73 11.51 2.67
N TYR A 27 -2.81 12.05 1.45
CA TYR A 27 -3.93 11.86 0.55
C TYR A 27 -3.46 11.13 -0.71
N PHE A 28 -4.11 10.02 -1.03
CA PHE A 28 -3.92 9.32 -2.30
C PHE A 28 -5.23 9.30 -3.08
N ALA A 29 -5.18 9.82 -4.30
CA ALA A 29 -6.25 9.68 -5.29
C ALA A 29 -5.76 8.89 -6.48
N GLY A 30 -6.59 7.99 -7.00
CA GLY A 30 -6.26 7.23 -8.21
C GLY A 30 -7.11 5.98 -8.39
N ASN A 31 -6.69 5.11 -9.31
CA ASN A 31 -7.36 3.83 -9.48
C ASN A 31 -7.01 2.89 -8.35
N GLY A 32 -8.03 2.28 -7.77
CA GLY A 32 -7.88 1.10 -6.94
C GLY A 32 -8.62 -0.06 -7.58
N ALA A 33 -8.27 -1.25 -7.14
CA ALA A 33 -8.94 -2.47 -7.52
C ALA A 33 -9.02 -3.40 -6.31
N ARG A 34 -9.84 -4.44 -6.45
CA ARG A 34 -9.98 -5.49 -5.46
C ARG A 34 -9.75 -6.80 -6.18
N TYR A 35 -8.74 -7.53 -5.74
CA TYR A 35 -8.52 -8.89 -6.20
C TYR A 35 -9.19 -9.86 -5.25
N ASP A 36 -10.08 -10.69 -5.80
CA ASP A 36 -10.62 -11.84 -5.09
C ASP A 36 -9.56 -12.95 -5.04
N THR A 37 -9.55 -13.66 -3.92
CA THR A 37 -8.43 -14.49 -3.49
C THR A 37 -8.26 -15.77 -4.27
N GLU A 38 -9.31 -16.24 -4.93
CA GLU A 38 -9.25 -17.40 -5.82
C GLU A 38 -8.35 -17.09 -7.04
N GLU A 39 -8.55 -15.94 -7.69
CA GLU A 39 -7.89 -15.61 -8.97
C GLU A 39 -6.39 -15.23 -8.80
N TYR A 40 -6.03 -14.58 -7.69
CA TYR A 40 -4.67 -14.07 -7.48
C TYR A 40 -3.69 -15.15 -6.97
N HIS A 41 -4.19 -16.16 -6.25
CA HIS A 41 -3.35 -17.14 -5.57
C HIS A 41 -3.08 -18.43 -6.37
N HIS A 42 -3.89 -18.74 -7.39
CA HIS A 42 -3.67 -19.92 -8.24
C HIS A 42 -2.31 -19.92 -8.97
N ASN A 43 -1.67 -18.76 -9.14
CA ASN A 43 -0.42 -18.64 -9.89
C ASN A 43 0.82 -18.32 -9.02
N LEU A 44 0.68 -18.11 -7.71
CA LEU A 44 1.75 -17.51 -6.89
C LEU A 44 2.01 -18.18 -5.52
N VAL A 45 1.18 -19.12 -5.05
CA VAL A 45 1.37 -19.75 -3.73
C VAL A 45 1.41 -21.28 -3.85
N PRO A 46 2.33 -21.98 -3.14
CA PRO A 46 2.31 -23.43 -3.06
C PRO A 46 0.96 -23.94 -2.54
N LEU A 47 0.51 -25.08 -3.10
CA LEU A 47 -0.79 -25.72 -2.88
C LEU A 47 -1.16 -26.01 -1.40
N GLU A 48 -0.23 -25.80 -0.47
CA GLU A 48 -0.32 -26.16 0.95
C GLU A 48 -0.90 -25.06 1.86
N VAL A 49 -1.14 -23.85 1.36
CA VAL A 49 -1.76 -22.76 2.15
C VAL A 49 -3.27 -22.81 1.97
N SER A 50 -4.01 -23.03 3.06
CA SER A 50 -5.48 -23.02 3.06
C SER A 50 -6.02 -21.66 2.57
N VAL A 51 -6.60 -21.67 1.36
CA VAL A 51 -7.19 -20.50 0.67
C VAL A 51 -8.33 -19.88 1.50
N ALA A 52 -8.95 -20.66 2.38
CA ALA A 52 -10.04 -20.22 3.26
C ALA A 52 -9.64 -19.14 4.29
N SER A 53 -8.34 -18.93 4.54
CA SER A 53 -7.82 -17.88 5.44
C SER A 53 -7.49 -16.56 4.71
N ILE A 54 -7.45 -16.58 3.38
CA ILE A 54 -6.96 -15.45 2.59
C ILE A 54 -8.12 -14.49 2.33
N ARG A 55 -7.99 -13.26 2.83
CA ARG A 55 -8.98 -12.19 2.62
C ARG A 55 -8.74 -11.46 1.29
N PRO A 56 -9.81 -11.00 0.60
CA PRO A 56 -9.71 -10.16 -0.59
C PRO A 56 -8.72 -9.01 -0.42
N LEU A 57 -7.92 -8.77 -1.44
CA LEU A 57 -6.85 -7.78 -1.41
C LEU A 57 -7.33 -6.49 -2.06
N ASN A 58 -7.43 -5.42 -1.28
CA ASN A 58 -7.59 -4.09 -1.81
C ASN A 58 -6.21 -3.56 -2.24
N ILE A 59 -6.15 -2.98 -3.42
CA ILE A 59 -4.91 -2.48 -4.01
C ILE A 59 -5.08 -1.06 -4.54
N LEU A 60 -4.01 -0.27 -4.46
CA LEU A 60 -3.82 0.91 -5.28
C LEU A 60 -3.12 0.47 -6.57
N CYS A 61 -3.64 0.91 -7.71
CA CYS A 61 -3.05 0.62 -9.02
C CYS A 61 -2.15 1.77 -9.45
N PRO A 62 -0.82 1.61 -9.44
CA PRO A 62 0.06 2.61 -10.04
C PRO A 62 -0.27 2.80 -11.52
N LEU A 63 -0.03 4.01 -12.03
CA LEU A 63 -0.26 4.36 -13.45
C LEU A 63 0.34 3.35 -14.45
N HIS A 64 1.45 2.71 -14.10
CA HIS A 64 2.19 1.79 -14.97
C HIS A 64 2.05 0.30 -14.57
N HIS A 65 1.00 -0.11 -13.86
CA HIS A 65 0.86 -1.48 -13.32
C HIS A 65 0.77 -2.61 -14.37
N ALA A 66 0.63 -2.27 -15.66
CA ALA A 66 0.73 -3.22 -16.77
C ALA A 66 2.06 -3.13 -17.55
N ALA A 67 2.91 -2.14 -17.23
CA ALA A 67 4.20 -1.95 -17.87
C ALA A 67 5.31 -2.76 -17.16
N ARG A 68 6.41 -2.95 -17.89
CA ARG A 68 7.67 -3.46 -17.33
C ARG A 68 8.58 -2.29 -16.97
N ASP A 69 9.34 -2.43 -15.90
CA ASP A 69 10.40 -1.49 -15.57
C ASP A 69 11.61 -1.63 -16.51
N ASN A 70 12.64 -0.81 -16.30
CA ASN A 70 13.86 -0.82 -17.10
C ASN A 70 14.61 -2.17 -17.05
N ASN A 71 14.31 -3.02 -16.07
CA ASN A 71 14.90 -4.35 -15.91
C ASN A 71 13.98 -5.46 -16.47
N GLY A 72 12.92 -5.08 -17.20
CA GLY A 72 11.95 -6.03 -17.75
C GLY A 72 10.99 -6.63 -16.72
N THR A 73 11.02 -6.17 -15.46
CA THR A 73 10.21 -6.70 -14.36
C THR A 73 8.82 -6.06 -14.37
N LYS A 74 7.77 -6.85 -14.17
CA LYS A 74 6.39 -6.32 -14.13
C LYS A 74 6.24 -5.38 -12.94
N ILE A 75 5.72 -4.18 -13.20
CA ILE A 75 5.37 -3.25 -12.13
C ILE A 75 4.11 -3.78 -11.44
N LEU A 76 4.23 -4.12 -10.15
CA LEU A 76 3.12 -4.63 -9.36
C LEU A 76 2.24 -3.51 -8.81
N ASP A 77 0.99 -3.85 -8.51
CA ASP A 77 0.11 -3.01 -7.71
C ASP A 77 0.63 -2.88 -6.27
N ILE A 78 0.12 -1.89 -5.54
CA ILE A 78 0.46 -1.68 -4.13
C ILE A 78 -0.72 -2.14 -3.29
N SER A 79 -0.52 -3.14 -2.45
CA SER A 79 -1.58 -3.56 -1.54
C SER A 79 -1.83 -2.53 -0.44
N VAL A 80 -3.09 -2.41 -0.02
CA VAL A 80 -3.46 -1.63 1.16
C VAL A 80 -2.69 -2.09 2.40
N ARG A 81 -2.32 -3.37 2.48
CA ARG A 81 -1.48 -3.92 3.55
C ARG A 81 -0.05 -3.37 3.55
N GLU A 82 0.56 -3.19 2.38
CA GLU A 82 1.87 -2.53 2.28
C GLU A 82 1.78 -1.09 2.79
N ILE A 83 0.70 -0.38 2.45
CA ILE A 83 0.46 0.98 2.95
C ILE A 83 0.26 0.96 4.47
N GLU A 84 -0.59 0.09 5.00
CA GLU A 84 -0.78 -0.06 6.45
C GLU A 84 0.54 -0.33 7.20
N ALA A 85 1.40 -1.21 6.66
CA ALA A 85 2.70 -1.50 7.27
C ALA A 85 3.62 -0.27 7.30
N ILE A 86 3.70 0.48 6.19
CA ILE A 86 4.48 1.71 6.11
C ILE A 86 3.96 2.75 7.10
N PHE A 87 2.64 2.92 7.21
CA PHE A 87 2.04 3.91 8.12
C PHE A 87 2.13 3.48 9.58
N THR A 88 2.15 2.18 9.86
CA THR A 88 2.45 1.67 11.20
C THR A 88 3.86 2.07 11.60
N GLN A 89 4.86 1.84 10.73
CA GLN A 89 6.23 2.28 10.99
C GLN A 89 6.30 3.80 11.15
N PHE A 90 5.63 4.55 10.28
CA PHE A 90 5.62 6.00 10.35
C PHE A 90 5.05 6.52 11.68
N SER A 91 3.99 5.87 12.19
CA SER A 91 3.39 6.19 13.48
C SER A 91 4.30 5.88 14.66
N LEU A 92 5.14 4.84 14.55
CA LEU A 92 6.13 4.51 15.57
C LEU A 92 7.26 5.55 15.61
N GLU A 93 7.71 6.03 14.46
CA GLU A 93 8.82 6.98 14.36
C GLU A 93 8.40 8.44 14.65
N LYS A 94 7.22 8.86 14.17
CA LYS A 94 6.76 10.27 14.22
C LYS A 94 5.55 10.50 15.12
N GLY A 95 5.02 9.45 15.75
CA GLY A 95 3.82 9.52 16.58
C GLY A 95 2.52 9.39 15.79
N HIS A 96 1.40 9.37 16.52
CA HIS A 96 0.13 8.84 16.02
C HIS A 96 -0.80 9.84 15.32
N LYS A 97 -0.39 11.10 15.14
CA LYS A 97 -1.22 12.15 14.50
C LYS A 97 -1.12 12.11 12.98
N ILE A 98 -1.37 10.92 12.40
CA ILE A 98 -1.29 10.69 10.97
C ILE A 98 -2.69 10.31 10.45
N MET A 99 -3.18 11.07 9.47
CA MET A 99 -4.43 10.78 8.78
C MET A 99 -4.13 10.33 7.36
N LEU A 100 -4.58 9.14 6.99
CA LEU A 100 -4.56 8.66 5.62
C LEU A 100 -5.95 8.74 5.00
N ILE A 101 -6.03 9.38 3.84
CA ILE A 101 -7.24 9.46 3.02
C ILE A 101 -6.96 8.75 1.70
N LEU A 102 -7.77 7.74 1.38
CA LEU A 102 -7.71 6.99 0.13
C LEU A 102 -8.95 7.27 -0.70
N ASP A 103 -8.80 8.05 -1.76
CA ASP A 103 -9.83 8.39 -2.73
C ASP A 103 -9.59 7.60 -4.03
N CYS A 104 -9.92 6.31 -3.96
CA CYS A 104 -9.77 5.41 -5.08
C CYS A 104 -11.02 4.55 -5.28
N GLY A 105 -11.14 3.90 -6.44
CA GLY A 105 -12.17 2.89 -6.66
C GLY A 105 -11.84 1.63 -5.85
N HIS A 106 -12.81 1.05 -5.13
CA HIS A 106 -12.63 -0.17 -4.30
C HIS A 106 -11.65 -0.18 -3.09
N PRO A 107 -11.37 0.91 -2.35
CA PRO A 107 -10.64 0.84 -1.09
C PRO A 107 -11.56 0.49 0.07
N ARG A 108 -11.17 -0.50 0.88
CA ARG A 108 -11.57 -0.57 2.29
C ARG A 108 -10.33 -0.72 3.14
N MET A 109 -10.06 0.31 3.93
CA MET A 109 -8.97 0.38 4.89
C MET A 109 -9.54 0.95 6.18
N ARG A 110 -9.24 0.33 7.33
CA ARG A 110 -9.65 0.82 8.65
C ARG A 110 -8.43 0.86 9.54
N ILE A 111 -7.77 2.01 9.59
CA ILE A 111 -6.72 2.26 10.58
C ILE A 111 -7.41 2.44 11.93
N ARG A 112 -7.01 1.67 12.94
CA ARG A 112 -7.32 1.99 14.34
C ARG A 112 -6.21 2.90 14.85
N GLY A 113 -6.59 4.13 15.22
CA GLY A 113 -5.73 5.07 15.94
C GLY A 113 -5.55 4.69 17.40
#